data_AF-A0A6G3WRZ4-F1
#
_entry.id   AF-A0A6G3WRZ4-F1
#
_cell.length_a   1.000
_cell.length_b   1.000
_cell.length_c   1.000
_cell.angle_alpha   90.00
_cell.angle_beta   90.00
_cell.angle_gamma   90.00
#
_symmetry.space_group_name_H-M   'P 1'
#
loop_
_entity.id
_entity.type
_entity.pdbx_description
1 polymer ?
#
loop_
_entity_poly.entity_id
_entity_poly.type
_entity_poly.pdbx_seq_one_letter_code
_entity_poly.pdbx_strand_id
1 'polypeptide(L)'
;PAEVPAGPYDALLEAAASALDANDFDGAVQAYKNVLSDDPGNPEAKLGLAQAELLGRVQGMDPQAVRKEAADNPGEVNAQLAAADLDLVGGHVEDAFGRLVEAVRRTAGDDRDAARLRLLELFEVIGPEDPRVTAARTSLARVLF
;
A
#
# COMPACT_ATOMS: atom_id res chain seq x y z
N PRO A 1 -3.13 23.08 -30.92
CA PRO A 1 -2.90 22.83 -29.48
C PRO A 1 -1.45 23.15 -29.14
N ALA A 2 -1.21 23.99 -28.13
CA ALA A 2 0.15 24.20 -27.63
C ALA A 2 0.55 22.99 -26.79
N GLU A 3 1.67 22.36 -27.11
CA GLU A 3 2.27 21.32 -26.28
C GLU A 3 2.61 21.95 -24.92
N VAL A 4 2.04 21.40 -23.84
CA VAL A 4 2.45 21.77 -22.49
C VAL A 4 3.92 21.38 -22.37
N PRO A 5 4.83 22.29 -21.97
CA PRO A 5 6.23 21.95 -21.84
C PRO A 5 6.38 20.83 -20.81
N ALA A 6 7.10 19.77 -21.18
CA ALA A 6 7.33 18.65 -20.29
C ALA A 6 7.95 19.13 -18.97
N GLY A 7 7.34 18.77 -17.86
CA GLY A 7 7.88 18.95 -16.53
C GLY A 7 9.17 18.13 -16.34
N PRO A 8 9.98 18.45 -15.32
CA PRO A 8 11.29 17.82 -15.10
C PRO A 8 11.21 16.30 -14.86
N TYR A 9 10.04 15.78 -14.47
CA TYR A 9 9.84 14.36 -14.14
C TYR A 9 8.93 13.62 -15.11
N ASP A 10 8.38 14.27 -16.13
CA ASP A 10 7.36 13.69 -17.01
C ASP A 10 7.84 12.39 -17.68
N ALA A 11 9.11 12.33 -18.08
CA ALA A 11 9.69 11.12 -18.67
C ALA A 11 9.76 9.93 -17.68
N LEU A 12 10.04 10.19 -16.39
CA LEU A 12 10.07 9.15 -15.36
C LEU A 12 8.66 8.71 -14.97
N LEU A 13 7.72 9.65 -14.91
CA LEU A 13 6.31 9.36 -14.63
C LEU A 13 5.67 8.55 -15.77
N GLU A 14 5.95 8.90 -17.02
CA GLU A 14 5.51 8.14 -18.21
C GLU A 14 6.10 6.72 -18.22
N ALA A 15 7.39 6.58 -17.86
CA ALA A 15 8.02 5.27 -17.72
C ALA A 15 7.37 4.43 -16.62
N ALA A 16 7.03 5.04 -15.49
CA ALA A 16 6.32 4.37 -14.40
C ALA A 16 4.92 3.91 -14.83
N ALA A 17 4.17 4.77 -15.52
CA ALA A 17 2.85 4.43 -16.07
C ALA A 17 2.93 3.27 -17.08
N SER A 18 3.89 3.33 -18.00
CA SER A 18 4.13 2.25 -18.98
C SER A 18 4.47 0.92 -18.31
N ALA A 19 5.25 0.96 -17.23
CA ALA A 19 5.59 -0.23 -16.45
C ALA A 19 4.36 -0.80 -15.72
N LEU A 20 3.51 0.04 -15.14
CA LEU A 20 2.23 -0.38 -14.55
C LEU A 20 1.32 -1.07 -15.58
N ASP A 21 1.18 -0.49 -16.77
CA ASP A 21 0.38 -1.06 -17.87
C ASP A 21 0.91 -2.43 -18.32
N ALA A 22 2.24 -2.62 -18.26
CA ALA A 22 2.91 -3.87 -18.56
C ALA A 22 2.87 -4.89 -17.39
N ASN A 23 2.26 -4.55 -16.25
CA ASN A 23 2.35 -5.30 -14.98
C ASN A 23 3.80 -5.50 -14.49
N ASP A 24 4.72 -4.63 -14.91
CA ASP A 24 6.09 -4.52 -14.41
C ASP A 24 6.09 -3.60 -13.18
N PHE A 25 5.56 -4.12 -12.08
CA PHE A 25 5.45 -3.35 -10.84
C PHE A 25 6.82 -2.97 -10.27
N ASP A 26 7.84 -3.81 -10.44
CA ASP A 26 9.21 -3.49 -10.04
C ASP A 26 9.78 -2.32 -10.85
N GLY A 27 9.57 -2.30 -12.17
CA GLY A 27 9.94 -1.18 -13.03
C GLY A 27 9.25 0.12 -12.63
N ALA A 28 7.93 0.06 -12.35
CA ALA A 28 7.17 1.21 -11.87
C ALA A 28 7.70 1.73 -10.51
N VAL A 29 7.96 0.83 -9.56
CA VAL A 29 8.53 1.16 -8.25
C VAL A 29 9.87 1.90 -8.39
N GLN A 30 10.77 1.41 -9.27
CA GLN A 30 12.05 2.07 -9.50
C GLN A 30 11.88 3.46 -10.12
N ALA A 31 11.00 3.60 -11.11
CA ALA A 31 10.73 4.88 -11.76
C ALA A 31 10.20 5.92 -10.77
N TYR A 32 9.23 5.56 -9.92
CA TYR A 32 8.73 6.46 -8.88
C TYR A 32 9.78 6.78 -7.80
N LYS A 33 10.60 5.81 -7.39
CA LYS A 33 11.72 6.05 -6.46
C LYS A 33 12.75 7.02 -7.03
N ASN A 34 12.99 7.00 -8.33
CA ASN A 34 13.87 7.97 -8.99
C ASN A 34 13.31 9.40 -8.91
N VAL A 35 12.00 9.59 -9.15
CA VAL A 35 11.35 10.89 -8.96
C VAL A 35 11.48 11.35 -7.51
N LEU A 36 11.17 10.47 -6.55
CA LEU A 36 11.19 10.80 -5.12
C LEU A 36 12.59 11.03 -4.55
N SER A 37 13.63 10.59 -5.25
CA SER A 37 15.02 10.88 -4.87
C SER A 37 15.40 12.34 -5.14
N ASP A 38 14.79 12.98 -6.15
CA ASP A 38 15.02 14.39 -6.49
C ASP A 38 13.94 15.31 -5.88
N ASP A 39 12.67 14.88 -5.92
CA ASP A 39 11.55 15.54 -5.28
C ASP A 39 10.82 14.60 -4.31
N PRO A 40 11.29 14.49 -3.05
CA PRO A 40 10.60 13.72 -2.01
C PRO A 40 9.20 14.23 -1.68
N GLY A 41 8.81 15.42 -2.18
CA GLY A 41 7.50 16.02 -2.01
C GLY A 41 6.48 15.60 -3.06
N ASN A 42 6.93 14.99 -4.16
CA ASN A 42 6.10 14.76 -5.35
C ASN A 42 4.86 13.91 -5.04
N PRO A 43 3.63 14.45 -5.14
CA PRO A 43 2.42 13.73 -4.74
C PRO A 43 2.08 12.58 -5.69
N GLU A 44 2.34 12.75 -6.99
CA GLU A 44 2.06 11.74 -8.00
C GLU A 44 2.98 10.53 -7.82
N ALA A 45 4.28 10.76 -7.64
CA ALA A 45 5.24 9.68 -7.43
C ALA A 45 5.04 8.95 -6.09
N LYS A 46 4.60 9.64 -5.03
CA LYS A 46 4.24 9.00 -3.75
C LYS A 46 3.06 8.04 -3.92
N LEU A 47 1.98 8.54 -4.53
CA LEU A 47 0.78 7.75 -4.74
C LEU A 47 1.07 6.57 -5.67
N GLY A 48 1.75 6.83 -6.78
CA GLY A 48 2.15 5.81 -7.75
C GLY A 48 3.04 4.74 -7.13
N LEU A 49 4.02 5.13 -6.30
CA LEU A 49 4.87 4.16 -5.59
C LEU A 49 4.05 3.26 -4.67
N ALA A 50 3.17 3.84 -3.85
CA ALA A 50 2.34 3.06 -2.92
C ALA A 50 1.43 2.07 -3.66
N GLN A 51 0.86 2.48 -4.80
CA GLN A 51 0.04 1.62 -5.65
C GLN A 51 0.86 0.50 -6.30
N ALA A 52 2.03 0.81 -6.88
CA ALA A 52 2.91 -0.16 -7.50
C ALA A 52 3.40 -1.22 -6.49
N GLU A 53 3.80 -0.80 -5.29
CA GLU A 53 4.22 -1.71 -4.23
C GLU A 53 3.06 -2.61 -3.76
N LEU A 54 1.83 -2.08 -3.65
CA LEU A 54 0.65 -2.90 -3.33
C LEU A 54 0.36 -3.94 -4.40
N LEU A 55 0.33 -3.53 -5.68
CA LEU A 55 0.06 -4.41 -6.80
C LEU A 55 1.14 -5.50 -6.96
N GLY A 56 2.40 -5.14 -6.77
CA GLY A 56 3.52 -6.08 -6.75
C GLY A 56 3.39 -7.13 -5.65
N ARG A 57 2.96 -6.74 -4.43
CA ARG A 57 2.77 -7.70 -3.34
C ARG A 57 1.67 -8.70 -3.60
N VAL A 58 0.56 -8.30 -4.20
CA VAL A 58 -0.55 -9.21 -4.50
C VAL A 58 -0.35 -10.03 -5.77
N GLN A 59 0.65 -9.68 -6.59
CA GLN A 59 0.92 -10.35 -7.85
C GLN A 59 1.19 -11.84 -7.63
N GLY A 60 0.43 -12.69 -8.33
CA GLY A 60 0.58 -14.14 -8.26
C GLY A 60 0.02 -14.79 -6.98
N MET A 61 -0.56 -14.03 -6.05
CA MET A 61 -1.28 -14.62 -4.91
C MET A 61 -2.55 -15.36 -5.35
N ASP A 62 -2.87 -16.47 -4.69
CA ASP A 62 -4.19 -17.09 -4.74
C ASP A 62 -5.08 -16.47 -3.64
N PRO A 63 -6.11 -15.68 -3.98
CA PRO A 63 -6.91 -14.99 -2.98
C PRO A 63 -7.65 -15.92 -2.02
N GLN A 64 -8.04 -17.12 -2.46
CA GLN A 64 -8.73 -18.07 -1.59
C GLN A 64 -7.76 -18.71 -0.60
N ALA A 65 -6.56 -19.08 -1.06
CA ALA A 65 -5.52 -19.61 -0.19
C ALA A 65 -5.07 -18.58 0.86
N VAL A 66 -4.83 -17.33 0.46
CA VAL A 66 -4.41 -16.27 1.39
C VAL A 66 -5.49 -15.97 2.43
N ARG A 67 -6.76 -15.85 2.01
CA ARG A 67 -7.86 -15.63 2.97
C ARG A 67 -8.02 -16.78 3.94
N LYS A 68 -7.87 -18.01 3.46
CA LYS A 68 -7.90 -19.20 4.32
C LYS A 68 -6.75 -19.20 5.32
N GLU A 69 -5.52 -18.95 4.86
CA GLU A 69 -4.33 -18.89 5.72
C GLU A 69 -4.49 -17.84 6.84
N ALA A 70 -5.00 -16.65 6.49
CA ALA A 70 -5.26 -15.60 7.47
C ALA A 70 -6.39 -15.93 8.45
N ALA A 71 -7.39 -16.71 8.03
CA ALA A 71 -8.47 -17.17 8.89
C ALA A 71 -8.00 -18.28 9.85
N ASP A 72 -7.21 -19.22 9.36
CA ASP A 72 -6.66 -20.34 10.13
C ASP A 72 -5.56 -19.87 11.10
N ASN A 73 -4.84 -18.78 10.77
CA ASN A 73 -3.71 -18.27 11.53
C ASN A 73 -3.88 -16.79 11.95
N PRO A 74 -4.81 -16.48 12.87
CA PRO A 74 -5.12 -15.11 13.27
C PRO A 74 -4.01 -14.37 14.05
N GLY A 75 -2.94 -15.08 14.44
CA GLY A 75 -1.75 -14.52 15.09
C GLY A 75 -0.54 -14.35 14.15
N GLU A 76 -0.58 -14.94 12.95
CA GLU A 76 0.53 -14.88 11.99
C GLU A 76 0.46 -13.57 11.21
N VAL A 77 1.35 -12.62 11.54
CA VAL A 77 1.29 -11.27 10.96
C VAL A 77 1.35 -11.30 9.44
N ASN A 78 2.24 -12.11 8.86
CA ASN A 78 2.41 -12.16 7.40
C ASN A 78 1.14 -12.61 6.68
N ALA A 79 0.39 -13.55 7.27
CA ALA A 79 -0.92 -13.95 6.74
C ALA A 79 -1.93 -12.80 6.77
N GLN A 80 -1.92 -12.01 7.86
CA GLN A 80 -2.78 -10.84 7.98
C GLN A 80 -2.39 -9.72 7.00
N LEU A 81 -1.09 -9.49 6.77
CA LEU A 81 -0.61 -8.51 5.79
C LEU A 81 -1.08 -8.85 4.37
N ALA A 82 -0.88 -10.10 3.95
CA ALA A 82 -1.26 -10.55 2.61
C ALA A 82 -2.78 -10.47 2.39
N ALA A 83 -3.57 -10.86 3.39
CA ALA A 83 -5.02 -10.72 3.32
C ALA A 83 -5.46 -9.25 3.27
N ALA A 84 -4.83 -8.35 4.04
CA ALA A 84 -5.14 -6.92 4.01
C ALA A 84 -4.84 -6.30 2.63
N ASP A 85 -3.71 -6.67 2.00
CA ASP A 85 -3.38 -6.21 0.66
C ASP A 85 -4.45 -6.64 -0.36
N LEU A 86 -4.88 -7.91 -0.32
CA LEU A 86 -5.94 -8.42 -1.20
C LEU A 86 -7.31 -7.79 -0.92
N ASP A 87 -7.64 -7.57 0.35
CA ASP A 87 -8.86 -6.91 0.77
C ASP A 87 -8.88 -5.49 0.17
N LEU A 88 -7.78 -4.74 0.25
CA LEU A 88 -7.66 -3.40 -0.30
C LEU A 88 -7.75 -3.37 -1.84
N VAL A 89 -7.00 -4.24 -2.53
CA VAL A 89 -7.07 -4.37 -3.99
C VAL A 89 -8.47 -4.77 -4.46
N GLY A 90 -9.18 -5.57 -3.67
CA GLY A 90 -10.59 -5.91 -3.90
C GLY A 90 -11.60 -4.83 -3.56
N GLY A 91 -11.17 -3.67 -3.05
CA GLY A 91 -12.04 -2.55 -2.64
C GLY A 91 -12.61 -2.64 -1.23
N HIS A 92 -12.25 -3.67 -0.46
CA HIS A 92 -12.68 -3.89 0.93
C HIS A 92 -11.77 -3.11 1.90
N VAL A 93 -11.77 -1.78 1.77
CA VAL A 93 -10.86 -0.88 2.50
C VAL A 93 -11.01 -1.01 4.02
N GLU A 94 -12.23 -1.06 4.53
CA GLU A 94 -12.49 -1.17 5.97
C GLU A 94 -12.02 -2.51 6.54
N ASP A 95 -12.18 -3.60 5.78
CA ASP A 95 -11.71 -4.93 6.17
C ASP A 95 -10.18 -4.97 6.24
N ALA A 96 -9.50 -4.41 5.24
CA ALA A 96 -8.04 -4.30 5.21
C ALA A 96 -7.51 -3.51 6.42
N PHE A 97 -8.09 -2.34 6.70
CA PHE A 97 -7.67 -1.51 7.83
C PHE A 97 -7.97 -2.17 9.18
N GLY A 98 -9.19 -2.71 9.34
CA GLY A 98 -9.59 -3.40 10.56
C GLY A 98 -8.69 -4.59 10.88
N ARG A 99 -8.34 -5.38 9.86
CA ARG A 99 -7.41 -6.50 9.98
C ARG A 99 -6.04 -6.07 10.50
N LEU A 100 -5.46 -5.02 9.92
CA LEU A 100 -4.12 -4.55 10.34
C LEU A 100 -4.14 -3.90 11.72
N VAL A 101 -5.21 -3.18 12.10
CA VAL A 101 -5.37 -2.67 13.46
C VAL A 101 -5.43 -3.82 14.47
N GLU A 102 -6.16 -4.90 14.16
CA GLU A 102 -6.21 -6.09 15.01
C GLU A 102 -4.87 -6.86 15.04
N ALA A 103 -4.14 -6.92 13.93
CA ALA A 103 -2.80 -7.48 13.91
C ALA A 103 -1.85 -6.69 14.83
N VAL A 104 -1.86 -5.35 14.79
CA VAL A 104 -1.08 -4.48 15.70
C VAL A 104 -1.47 -4.69 17.17
N ARG A 105 -2.73 -5.04 17.46
CA ARG A 105 -3.20 -5.33 18.82
C ARG A 105 -2.65 -6.65 19.36
N ARG A 106 -2.57 -7.67 18.51
CA ARG A 106 -2.25 -9.05 18.90
C ARG A 106 -0.75 -9.36 18.90
N THR A 107 0.03 -8.60 18.16
CA THR A 107 1.46 -8.82 17.97
C THR A 107 2.33 -7.87 18.80
N ALA A 108 3.62 -8.16 18.88
CA ALA A 108 4.62 -7.34 19.57
C ALA A 108 5.94 -7.33 18.78
N GLY A 109 6.84 -6.41 19.11
CA GLY A 109 8.13 -6.29 18.43
C GLY A 109 7.99 -6.06 16.93
N ASP A 110 8.83 -6.73 16.15
CA ASP A 110 8.93 -6.57 14.69
C ASP A 110 7.61 -6.85 13.97
N ASP A 111 6.83 -7.84 14.44
CA ASP A 111 5.52 -8.16 13.84
C ASP A 111 4.53 -6.99 14.02
N ARG A 112 4.54 -6.36 15.20
CA ARG A 112 3.69 -5.19 15.46
C ARG A 112 4.07 -4.02 14.58
N ASP A 113 5.37 -3.82 14.41
CA ASP A 113 5.90 -2.76 13.54
C ASP A 113 5.60 -3.04 12.07
N ALA A 114 5.70 -4.28 11.61
CA ALA A 114 5.33 -4.68 10.25
C ALA A 114 3.84 -4.42 9.96
N ALA A 115 2.94 -4.79 10.87
CA ALA A 115 1.51 -4.49 10.75
C ALA A 115 1.21 -2.99 10.74
N ARG A 116 1.90 -2.23 11.59
CA ARG A 116 1.77 -0.77 11.65
C ARG A 116 2.25 -0.11 10.35
N LEU A 117 3.43 -0.49 9.86
CA LEU A 117 4.00 0.06 8.63
C LEU A 117 3.12 -0.24 7.43
N ARG A 118 2.63 -1.48 7.29
CA ARG A 118 1.71 -1.83 6.21
C ARG A 118 0.45 -0.98 6.25
N LEU A 119 -0.13 -0.76 7.43
CA LEU A 119 -1.33 0.06 7.56
C LEU A 119 -1.09 1.50 7.08
N LEU A 120 0.09 2.07 7.36
CA LEU A 120 0.46 3.40 6.88
C LEU A 120 0.64 3.42 5.36
N GLU A 121 1.29 2.41 4.77
CA GLU A 121 1.40 2.27 3.31
C GLU A 121 0.01 2.23 2.65
N LEU A 122 -0.94 1.47 3.22
CA LEU A 122 -2.30 1.38 2.69
C LEU A 122 -3.09 2.71 2.83
N PHE A 123 -2.76 3.56 3.82
CA PHE A 123 -3.32 4.90 3.91
C PHE A 123 -2.87 5.81 2.77
N GLU A 124 -1.62 5.70 2.34
CA GLU A 124 -1.10 6.49 1.21
C GLU A 124 -1.80 6.11 -0.10
N VAL A 125 -2.14 4.82 -0.29
CA VAL A 125 -2.89 4.35 -1.46
C VAL A 125 -4.30 4.95 -1.52
N ILE A 126 -4.98 5.01 -0.39
CA ILE A 126 -6.37 5.51 -0.30
C ILE A 126 -6.43 7.05 -0.26
N GLY A 127 -5.39 7.67 0.29
CA GLY A 127 -5.32 9.11 0.49
C GLY A 127 -5.59 9.51 1.95
N PRO A 128 -4.79 10.43 2.51
CA PRO A 128 -4.81 10.74 3.94
C PRO A 128 -6.08 11.44 4.44
N GLU A 129 -6.89 11.97 3.53
CA GLU A 129 -8.15 12.69 3.82
C GLU A 129 -9.38 11.78 3.79
N ASP A 130 -9.25 10.51 3.38
CA ASP A 130 -10.37 9.58 3.37
C ASP A 130 -10.90 9.35 4.79
N PRO A 131 -12.23 9.42 5.03
CA PRO A 131 -12.81 9.18 6.34
C PRO A 131 -12.42 7.83 6.97
N ARG A 132 -12.25 6.79 6.15
CA ARG A 132 -11.83 5.45 6.60
C ARG A 132 -10.39 5.46 7.11
N VAL A 133 -9.51 6.23 6.47
CA VAL A 133 -8.13 6.44 6.95
C VAL A 133 -8.13 7.17 8.29
N THR A 134 -8.95 8.21 8.44
CA THR A 134 -9.08 8.95 9.71
C THR A 134 -9.58 8.07 10.86
N ALA A 135 -10.59 7.23 10.59
CA ALA A 135 -11.12 6.27 11.57
C ALA A 135 -10.09 5.20 11.94
N ALA A 136 -9.35 4.68 10.96
CA ALA A 136 -8.30 3.68 11.19
C ALA A 136 -7.11 4.25 11.98
N ARG A 137 -6.66 5.48 11.69
CA ARG A 137 -5.63 6.19 12.50
C ARG A 137 -6.04 6.32 13.96
N THR A 138 -7.30 6.68 14.21
CA THR A 138 -7.85 6.78 15.57
C THR A 138 -7.82 5.43 16.27
N SER A 139 -8.19 4.36 15.56
CA SER A 139 -8.21 3.00 16.10
C SER A 139 -6.81 2.48 16.37
N LEU A 140 -5.85 2.74 15.47
CA LEU A 140 -4.44 2.43 15.66
C LEU A 140 -3.86 3.11 16.91
N ALA A 141 -4.15 4.40 17.11
CA ALA A 141 -3.68 5.14 18.28
C ALA A 141 -4.16 4.51 19.61
N ARG A 142 -5.43 4.07 19.67
CA ARG A 142 -6.00 3.37 20.85
C ARG A 142 -5.40 2.00 21.13
N VAL A 143 -4.77 1.39 20.13
CA VAL A 143 -4.08 0.11 20.29
C VAL A 143 -2.64 0.33 20.76
N LEU A 144 -2.02 1.45 20.37
CA LEU A 144 -0.63 1.77 20.69
C LEU A 144 -0.44 2.37 22.10
N PHE A 145 -1.44 3.05 22.65
CA PHE A 145 -1.36 3.81 23.90
C PHE A 145 -2.56 3.52 24.82
#